data_AF-A0A3Q0IU53-F1
#
_entry.id   AF-A0A3Q0IU53-F1
#
_cell.length_a   1.000
_cell.length_b   1.000
_cell.length_c   1.000
_cell.angle_alpha   90.00
_cell.angle_beta   90.00
_cell.angle_gamma   90.00
#
_symmetry.space_group_name_H-M   'P 1'
#
loop_
_entity.id
_entity.type
_entity.pdbx_description
1 polymer ?
#
loop_
_entity_poly.entity_id
_entity_poly.type
_entity_poly.pdbx_seq_one_letter_code
_entity_poly.pdbx_strand_id
1 'polypeptide(L)'
;MKNLSCFGRTRMKGPVAKSTVEKDADYYRMDHKHRGLALIFNHEHFDSPHLKSRAGTGADFENLYTTLVNLGFVVKPYHDPEFKVIQNAIDEAAEQDYTDADCFVMAVLCA
;
A
#
# COMPACT_ATOMS: atom_id res chain seq x y z
N MET A 1 -33.19 34.29 30.78
CA MET A 1 -32.39 34.51 29.54
C MET A 1 -30.98 33.98 29.75
N LYS A 2 -30.68 32.76 29.29
CA LYS A 2 -29.30 32.31 28.98
C LYS A 2 -29.42 31.30 27.82
N ASN A 3 -29.38 31.81 26.60
CA ASN A 3 -29.23 30.97 25.42
C ASN A 3 -27.73 30.69 25.28
N LEU A 4 -27.33 29.45 25.55
CA LEU A 4 -26.00 28.95 25.22
C LEU A 4 -25.93 28.87 23.68
N SER A 5 -25.22 29.81 23.06
CA SER A 5 -24.85 29.69 21.66
C SER A 5 -23.94 28.48 21.51
N CYS A 6 -24.31 27.56 20.61
CA CYS A 6 -23.47 26.44 20.23
C CYS A 6 -22.11 26.98 19.77
N PHE A 7 -21.06 26.56 20.46
CA PHE A 7 -19.67 26.82 20.11
C PHE A 7 -19.42 26.21 18.73
N GLY A 8 -19.25 27.05 17.70
CA GLY A 8 -18.89 26.60 16.37
C GLY A 8 -17.59 25.81 16.45
N ARG A 9 -17.63 24.52 16.14
CA ARG A 9 -16.43 23.72 15.90
C ARG A 9 -15.75 24.27 14.65
N THR A 10 -14.71 25.07 14.82
CA THR A 10 -13.79 25.39 13.72
C THR A 10 -13.16 24.08 13.28
N ARG A 11 -13.56 23.57 12.12
CA ARG A 11 -12.95 22.38 11.50
C ARG A 11 -11.52 22.76 11.14
N MET A 12 -10.54 22.29 11.91
CA MET A 12 -9.12 22.38 11.56
C MET A 12 -8.96 21.85 10.13
N LYS A 13 -8.44 22.67 9.21
CA LYS A 13 -8.10 22.20 7.86
C LYS A 13 -6.95 21.21 8.04
N GLY A 14 -7.25 19.93 7.83
CA GLY A 14 -6.22 18.88 7.74
C GLY A 14 -5.28 19.14 6.56
N PRO A 15 -4.21 18.34 6.43
CA PRO A 15 -3.29 18.44 5.30
C PRO A 15 -4.05 18.43 3.97
N VAL A 16 -3.68 19.36 3.08
CA VAL A 16 -4.30 19.52 1.76
C VAL A 16 -3.42 18.81 0.74
N ALA A 17 -3.99 17.80 0.08
CA ALA A 17 -3.32 17.09 -1.01
C ALA A 17 -3.61 17.76 -2.36
N LYS A 18 -2.67 17.68 -3.30
CA LYS A 18 -2.87 18.10 -4.69
C LYS A 18 -3.58 16.99 -5.45
N SER A 19 -4.68 17.31 -6.14
CA SER A 19 -5.31 16.35 -7.05
C SER A 19 -4.37 16.04 -8.20
N THR A 20 -4.17 14.76 -8.52
CA THR A 20 -3.34 14.32 -9.64
C THR A 20 -4.09 14.39 -10.98
N VAL A 21 -5.42 14.42 -10.94
CA VAL A 21 -6.32 14.41 -12.10
C VAL A 21 -7.50 15.36 -11.89
N GLU A 22 -8.18 15.73 -12.98
CA GLU A 22 -9.43 16.49 -12.94
C GLU A 22 -10.52 15.75 -12.17
N LYS A 23 -11.42 16.52 -11.54
CA LYS A 23 -12.45 15.97 -10.64
C LYS A 23 -13.38 14.98 -11.33
N ASP A 24 -13.75 15.25 -12.57
CA ASP A 24 -14.75 14.49 -13.32
C ASP A 24 -14.09 13.62 -14.42
N ALA A 25 -12.83 13.26 -14.25
CA ALA A 25 -12.12 12.38 -15.19
C ALA A 25 -12.58 10.92 -15.07
N ASP A 26 -12.73 10.25 -16.21
CA ASP A 26 -13.11 8.84 -16.26
C ASP A 26 -11.98 7.87 -15.88
N TYR A 27 -10.72 8.33 -15.95
CA TYR A 27 -9.53 7.52 -15.74
C TYR A 27 -8.57 8.17 -14.76
N TYR A 28 -7.87 7.34 -13.99
CA TYR A 28 -6.71 7.79 -13.21
C TYR A 28 -5.60 8.26 -14.13
N ARG A 29 -4.85 9.26 -13.68
CA ARG A 29 -3.62 9.70 -14.33
C ARG A 29 -2.51 8.68 -14.05
N MET A 30 -2.19 7.86 -15.06
CA MET A 30 -1.23 6.76 -15.00
C MET A 30 0.00 6.99 -15.90
N ASP A 31 0.39 8.27 -16.03
CA ASP A 31 1.47 8.76 -16.90
C ASP A 31 2.54 9.57 -16.15
N HIS A 32 2.66 9.39 -14.82
CA HIS A 32 3.76 9.95 -14.05
C HIS A 32 5.07 9.27 -14.43
N LYS A 33 6.19 9.83 -13.96
CA LYS A 33 7.54 9.34 -14.28
C LYS A 33 7.76 7.90 -13.82
N HIS A 34 7.12 7.49 -12.73
CA HIS A 34 7.23 6.17 -12.15
C HIS A 34 5.84 5.53 -12.02
N ARG A 35 5.75 4.21 -12.26
CA ARG A 35 4.52 3.47 -11.95
C ARG A 35 4.25 3.47 -10.45
N GLY A 36 5.31 3.26 -9.67
CA GLY A 36 5.29 3.32 -8.21
C GLY A 36 5.86 2.08 -7.53
N LEU A 37 5.66 2.00 -6.22
CA LEU A 37 6.17 0.94 -5.35
C LEU A 37 5.15 -0.20 -5.23
N ALA A 38 5.65 -1.44 -5.23
CA ALA A 38 4.87 -2.62 -4.90
C ALA A 38 5.52 -3.39 -3.74
N LEU A 39 4.78 -3.64 -2.66
CA LEU A 39 5.21 -4.53 -1.58
C LEU A 39 4.52 -5.89 -1.75
N ILE A 40 5.27 -6.98 -1.65
CA ILE A 40 4.71 -8.34 -1.65
C ILE A 40 5.15 -9.05 -0.37
N PHE A 41 4.21 -9.32 0.52
CA PHE A 41 4.42 -10.11 1.73
C PHE A 41 3.94 -11.54 1.49
N ASN A 42 4.88 -12.47 1.33
CA ASN A 42 4.62 -13.87 1.04
C ASN A 42 4.86 -14.75 2.27
N HIS A 43 3.82 -15.39 2.78
CA HIS A 43 3.87 -16.26 3.96
C HIS A 43 3.64 -17.73 3.58
N GLU A 44 4.73 -18.50 3.47
CA GLU A 44 4.74 -19.94 3.20
C GLU A 44 4.94 -20.76 4.47
N HIS A 45 5.75 -20.26 5.40
CA HIS A 45 6.08 -20.92 6.66
C HIS A 45 5.62 -20.08 7.86
N PHE A 46 5.10 -20.76 8.88
CA PHE A 46 4.61 -20.13 10.10
C PHE A 46 5.25 -20.81 11.31
N ASP A 47 5.75 -20.01 12.25
CA ASP A 47 6.32 -20.52 13.51
C ASP A 47 5.26 -21.08 14.47
N SER A 48 3.97 -20.86 14.17
CA SER A 48 2.86 -21.38 14.96
C SER A 48 2.68 -22.87 14.72
N PRO A 49 2.73 -23.73 15.76
CA PRO A 49 2.56 -25.18 15.62
C PRO A 49 1.15 -25.58 15.16
N HIS A 50 0.20 -24.65 15.17
CA HIS A 50 -1.18 -24.88 14.74
C HIS A 50 -1.41 -24.52 13.26
N LEU A 51 -0.45 -23.85 12.62
CA LEU A 51 -0.53 -23.46 11.22
C LEU A 51 0.31 -24.42 10.37
N LYS A 52 -0.30 -24.95 9.32
CA LYS A 52 0.43 -25.74 8.31
C LYS A 52 1.18 -24.80 7.39
N SER A 53 2.30 -25.28 6.86
CA SER A 53 2.96 -24.59 5.74
C SER A 53 2.04 -24.57 4.52
N ARG A 54 2.10 -23.46 3.79
CA ARG A 54 1.27 -23.11 2.66
C ARG A 54 2.03 -23.32 1.35
N ALA A 55 2.34 -24.59 1.08
CA ALA A 55 3.08 -24.98 -0.12
C ALA A 55 2.30 -24.55 -1.37
N GLY A 56 2.91 -23.72 -2.21
CA GLY A 56 2.30 -23.19 -3.44
C GLY A 56 2.33 -21.67 -3.56
N THR A 57 2.40 -20.95 -2.44
CA THR A 57 2.47 -19.47 -2.45
C THR A 57 3.72 -18.94 -3.16
N GLY A 58 4.79 -19.74 -3.25
CA GLY A 58 5.96 -19.39 -4.07
C GLY A 58 5.64 -19.22 -5.56
N ALA A 59 4.73 -20.02 -6.12
CA ALA A 59 4.31 -19.86 -7.52
C ALA A 59 3.49 -18.59 -7.71
N ASP A 60 2.59 -18.28 -6.77
CA ASP A 60 1.81 -17.03 -6.78
C ASP A 60 2.73 -15.81 -6.66
N PHE A 61 3.74 -15.89 -5.80
CA PHE A 61 4.78 -14.87 -5.65
C PHE A 61 5.52 -14.60 -6.95
N GLU A 62 6.07 -15.63 -7.60
CA GLU A 62 6.85 -15.47 -8.83
C GLU A 62 6.02 -14.88 -9.97
N ASN A 63 4.78 -15.35 -10.12
CA ASN A 63 3.85 -14.85 -11.12
C ASN A 63 3.51 -13.37 -10.87
N LEU A 64 3.20 -13.01 -9.62
CA LEU A 64 2.86 -11.64 -9.26
C LEU A 64 4.06 -10.70 -9.37
N TYR A 65 5.23 -11.12 -8.88
CA TYR A 65 6.48 -10.37 -8.98
C TYR A 65 6.80 -10.04 -10.43
N THR A 66 6.82 -11.06 -11.30
CA THR A 66 7.11 -10.90 -12.73
C THR A 66 6.11 -9.96 -13.40
N THR A 67 4.82 -10.10 -13.08
CA THR A 67 3.76 -9.25 -13.65
C THR A 67 3.94 -7.80 -13.23
N LEU A 68 4.20 -7.53 -11.95
CA LEU A 68 4.35 -6.16 -11.44
C LEU A 68 5.62 -5.49 -11.96
N VAL A 69 6.74 -6.22 -12.07
CA VAL A 69 7.95 -5.72 -12.71
C VAL A 69 7.68 -5.35 -14.17
N ASN A 70 6.98 -6.20 -14.92
CA ASN A 70 6.63 -5.93 -16.32
C ASN A 70 5.68 -4.73 -16.48
N LEU A 71 4.84 -4.45 -15.48
CA LEU A 71 3.98 -3.25 -15.44
C LEU A 71 4.74 -1.98 -15.04
N GLY A 72 6.02 -2.09 -14.68
CA GLY A 72 6.93 -1.00 -14.36
C GLY A 72 7.03 -0.64 -12.87
N PHE A 73 6.51 -1.48 -11.98
CA PHE A 73 6.64 -1.25 -10.54
C PHE A 73 8.06 -1.55 -10.03
N VAL A 74 8.48 -0.82 -9.02
CA VAL A 74 9.60 -1.21 -8.16
C VAL A 74 9.05 -2.18 -7.12
N VAL A 75 9.37 -3.48 -7.25
CA VAL A 75 8.83 -4.52 -6.37
C VAL A 75 9.78 -4.83 -5.21
N LYS A 76 9.27 -4.78 -3.97
CA LYS A 76 9.96 -5.21 -2.75
C LYS A 76 9.35 -6.51 -2.22
N PRO A 77 10.07 -7.64 -2.33
CA PRO A 77 9.59 -8.93 -1.82
C PRO A 77 9.94 -9.12 -0.34
N TYR A 78 9.04 -9.75 0.41
CA TYR A 78 9.23 -10.15 1.80
C TYR A 78 8.75 -11.60 1.95
N HIS A 79 9.63 -12.51 2.36
CA HIS A 79 9.29 -13.92 2.58
C HIS A 79 9.25 -14.23 4.07
N ASP A 80 8.15 -14.83 4.52
CA ASP A 80 7.85 -15.17 5.91
C ASP A 80 8.19 -14.05 6.93
N PRO A 81 7.83 -12.78 6.66
CA PRO A 81 8.20 -11.69 7.56
C PRO A 81 7.45 -11.77 8.89
N GLU A 82 8.14 -11.43 9.98
CA GLU A 82 7.47 -11.15 11.26
C GLU A 82 6.60 -9.90 11.16
N PHE A 83 5.58 -9.80 12.01
CA PHE A 83 4.67 -8.64 12.05
C PHE A 83 5.40 -7.29 12.15
N LYS A 84 6.48 -7.24 12.94
CA LYS A 84 7.29 -6.02 13.09
C LYS A 84 7.95 -5.58 11.78
N VAL A 85 8.37 -6.54 10.95
CA VAL A 85 8.96 -6.26 9.63
C VAL A 85 7.89 -5.72 8.69
N ILE A 86 6.69 -6.30 8.70
CA ILE A 86 5.55 -5.81 7.92
C ILE A 86 5.21 -4.36 8.32
N GLN A 87 5.11 -4.09 9.62
CA GLN A 87 4.79 -2.76 10.13
C GLN A 87 5.84 -1.73 9.70
N ASN A 88 7.12 -2.01 9.90
CA ASN A 88 8.19 -1.12 9.47
C ASN A 88 8.16 -0.86 7.95
N ALA A 89 7.93 -1.90 7.14
CA ALA A 89 7.85 -1.75 5.69
C ALA A 89 6.67 -0.87 5.25
N ILE A 90 5.54 -0.96 5.94
CA ILE A 90 4.37 -0.12 5.68
C ILE A 90 4.64 1.32 6.11
N ASP A 91 5.24 1.53 7.28
CA ASP A 91 5.57 2.86 7.78
C ASP A 91 6.58 3.56 6.84
N GLU A 92 7.64 2.86 6.42
CA GLU A 92 8.59 3.34 5.41
C GLU A 92 7.94 3.62 4.05
N ALA A 93 6.93 2.82 3.66
CA ALA A 93 6.18 3.07 2.44
C ALA A 93 5.26 4.29 2.58
N ALA A 94 4.66 4.53 3.74
CA ALA A 94 3.78 5.67 3.98
C ALA A 94 4.54 7.01 4.02
N GLU A 95 5.81 7.00 4.41
CA GLU A 95 6.67 8.19 4.48
C GLU A 95 7.34 8.57 3.14
N GLN A 96 7.23 7.72 2.11
CA GLN A 96 7.80 8.01 0.80
C GLN A 96 7.08 9.13 0.04
N ASP A 97 7.84 9.83 -0.81
CA ASP A 97 7.29 10.82 -1.73
C ASP A 97 6.77 10.14 -3.01
N TYR A 98 5.45 10.21 -3.22
CA TYR A 98 4.76 9.64 -4.38
C TYR A 98 4.38 10.72 -5.42
N THR A 99 4.92 11.93 -5.34
CA THR A 99 4.58 13.03 -6.27
C THR A 99 4.73 12.64 -7.74
N ASP A 100 5.73 11.80 -8.05
CA ASP A 100 6.05 11.31 -9.41
C ASP A 100 5.65 9.84 -9.63
N ALA A 101 4.83 9.26 -8.76
CA ALA A 101 4.35 7.88 -8.87
C ALA A 101 2.87 7.82 -9.27
N ASP A 102 2.50 6.88 -10.14
CA ASP A 102 1.09 6.67 -10.50
C ASP A 102 0.28 6.10 -9.34
N CYS A 103 0.79 5.04 -8.70
CA CYS A 103 0.08 4.35 -7.63
C CYS A 103 1.02 3.55 -6.71
N PHE A 104 0.42 2.87 -5.74
CA PHE A 104 1.08 1.98 -4.80
C PHE A 104 0.33 0.64 -4.78
N VAL A 105 1.06 -0.47 -4.69
CA VAL A 105 0.50 -1.81 -4.58
C VAL A 105 1.04 -2.49 -3.33
N MET A 106 0.16 -3.16 -2.59
CA MET A 106 0.54 -4.04 -1.49
C MET A 106 -0.23 -5.35 -1.63
N ALA A 107 0.49 -6.46 -1.71
CA ALA A 107 -0.07 -7.80 -1.77
C ALA A 107 0.36 -8.60 -0.53
N VAL A 108 -0.59 -9.33 0.05
CA VAL A 108 -0.32 -10.28 1.15
C VAL A 108 -0.76 -11.66 0.65
N LEU A 109 0.21 -12.55 0.49
CA LEU A 109 0.01 -13.92 0.02
C LEU A 109 0.10 -14.86 1.22
N CYS A 110 -0.99 -15.57 1.46
CA CYS A 110 -1.10 -16.56 2.53
C CYS A 110 -2.08 -17.66 2.12
N ALA A 111 -2.01 -18.17 0.89
CA ALA A 111 -2.91 -19.21 0.40
C ALA A 111 -2.53 -20.58 0.94
#